data_AF-A0A947ERL2-F1
#
_entry.id   AF-A0A947ERL2-F1
#
_cell.length_a   1.000
_cell.length_b   1.000
_cell.length_c   1.000
_cell.angle_alpha   90.00
_cell.angle_beta   90.00
_cell.angle_gamma   90.00
#
_symmetry.space_group_name_H-M   'P 1'
#
loop_
_entity.id
_entity.type
_entity.pdbx_description
1 polymer ?
#
loop_
_entity_poly.entity_id
_entity_poly.type
_entity_poly.pdbx_seq_one_letter_code
_entity_poly.pdbx_strand_id
1 'polypeptide(L)'
;MTGDGILQLFGFLLPAVVTGAVAFYFFRLHTKNEEGRRRYLLHKESQKSALPIRLQAYERLALFLERISIPNLVVRVAPLSADKAAYENLLIKNIENEFDHNLSQQIYMSDECWNVIKAAKSATIQAIRRAGMSESDSSDKLREDILNETMDKQSPSATALAFVKKEISDLW
;
A
#
# COMPACT_ATOMS: atom_id res chain seq x y z
N MET A 1 74.38 -18.95 -21.40
CA MET A 1 73.74 -17.64 -21.67
C MET A 1 74.58 -16.58 -20.98
N THR A 2 75.09 -15.60 -21.73
CA THR A 2 75.87 -14.48 -21.17
C THR A 2 74.99 -13.68 -20.21
N GLY A 3 75.56 -13.14 -19.12
CA GLY A 3 74.80 -12.39 -18.10
C GLY A 3 73.95 -11.25 -18.66
N ASP A 4 74.40 -10.65 -19.76
CA ASP A 4 73.68 -9.60 -20.49
C ASP A 4 72.36 -10.07 -21.10
N GLY A 5 72.30 -11.32 -21.58
CA GLY A 5 71.06 -11.90 -22.13
C GLY A 5 70.01 -12.15 -21.05
N ILE A 6 70.43 -12.45 -19.82
CA ILE A 6 69.54 -12.61 -18.67
C ILE A 6 69.00 -11.23 -18.24
N LEU A 7 69.85 -10.20 -18.20
CA LEU A 7 69.44 -8.83 -17.87
C LEU A 7 68.46 -8.24 -18.90
N GLN A 8 68.67 -8.51 -20.20
CA GLN A 8 67.72 -8.12 -21.25
C GLN A 8 66.37 -8.83 -21.10
N LEU A 9 66.36 -10.11 -20.74
CA LEU A 9 65.12 -10.87 -20.48
C LEU A 9 64.33 -10.26 -19.32
N PHE A 10 65.01 -9.87 -18.23
CA PHE A 10 64.40 -9.15 -17.11
C PHE A 10 63.86 -7.79 -17.51
N GLY A 11 64.56 -7.07 -18.40
CA GLY A 11 64.12 -5.80 -18.97
C GLY A 11 62.79 -5.87 -19.71
N PHE A 12 62.49 -6.99 -20.39
CA PHE A 12 61.20 -7.22 -21.05
C PHE A 12 60.12 -7.83 -20.14
N LEU A 13 60.53 -8.61 -19.13
CA LEU A 13 59.61 -9.22 -18.17
C LEU A 13 58.92 -8.19 -17.29
N LEU A 14 59.64 -7.15 -16.85
CA LEU A 14 59.12 -6.15 -15.92
C LEU A 14 57.94 -5.35 -16.52
N PRO A 15 58.02 -4.78 -17.73
CA PRO A 15 56.87 -4.14 -18.39
C PRO A 15 55.69 -5.08 -18.62
N ALA A 16 55.95 -6.36 -18.94
CA ALA A 16 54.90 -7.36 -19.13
C ALA A 16 54.14 -7.65 -17.84
N VAL A 17 54.86 -7.80 -16.71
CA VAL A 17 54.26 -8.01 -15.38
C VAL A 17 53.46 -6.78 -14.94
N VAL A 18 54.01 -5.57 -15.13
CA VAL A 18 53.31 -4.32 -14.80
C VAL A 18 52.03 -4.19 -15.62
N THR A 19 52.10 -4.44 -16.93
CA THR A 19 50.92 -4.39 -17.82
C THR A 19 49.88 -5.44 -17.41
N GLY A 20 50.30 -6.68 -17.11
CA GLY A 20 49.41 -7.73 -16.62
C GLY A 20 48.74 -7.39 -15.30
N ALA A 21 49.47 -6.77 -14.36
CA ALA A 21 48.93 -6.33 -13.08
C ALA A 21 47.90 -5.20 -13.25
N VAL A 22 48.20 -4.20 -14.10
CA VAL A 22 47.28 -3.10 -14.41
C VAL A 22 46.01 -3.64 -15.10
N ALA A 23 46.16 -4.53 -16.08
CA ALA A 23 45.04 -5.16 -16.76
C ALA A 23 44.18 -5.95 -15.75
N PHE A 24 44.78 -6.78 -14.91
CA PHE A 24 44.07 -7.54 -13.88
C PHE A 24 43.32 -6.64 -12.90
N TYR A 25 43.96 -5.55 -12.42
CA TYR A 25 43.31 -4.59 -11.54
C TYR A 25 42.14 -3.88 -12.24
N PHE A 26 42.33 -3.44 -13.48
CA PHE A 26 41.29 -2.79 -14.27
C PHE A 26 40.09 -3.73 -14.53
N PHE A 27 40.34 -4.97 -14.95
CA PHE A 27 39.28 -5.98 -15.12
C PHE A 27 38.54 -6.23 -13.81
N ARG A 28 39.26 -6.38 -12.70
CA ARG A 28 38.64 -6.59 -11.38
C ARG A 28 37.79 -5.41 -10.94
N LEU A 29 38.27 -4.18 -11.13
CA LEU A 29 37.54 -2.96 -10.80
C LEU A 29 36.30 -2.79 -11.69
N HIS A 30 36.45 -3.03 -12.99
CA HIS A 30 35.37 -2.93 -13.97
C HIS A 30 34.25 -3.94 -13.69
N THR A 31 34.59 -5.23 -13.49
CA THR A 31 33.62 -6.28 -13.15
C THR A 31 32.89 -5.96 -11.84
N LYS A 32 33.59 -5.50 -10.80
CA LYS A 32 32.98 -5.11 -9.52
C LYS A 32 32.00 -3.94 -9.68
N ASN A 33 32.34 -2.97 -10.53
CA ASN A 33 31.49 -1.81 -10.80
C ASN A 33 30.24 -2.19 -11.63
N GLU A 34 30.41 -3.05 -12.64
CA GLU A 34 29.30 -3.58 -13.45
C GLU A 34 28.32 -4.41 -12.63
N GLU A 35 28.80 -5.25 -11.69
CA GLU A 35 27.94 -5.99 -10.77
C GLU A 35 27.09 -5.06 -9.89
N GLY A 36 27.70 -3.98 -9.37
CA GLY A 36 26.99 -2.96 -8.60
C GLY A 36 25.90 -2.28 -9.42
N ARG A 37 26.23 -1.85 -10.65
CA ARG A 37 25.28 -1.24 -11.58
C ARG A 37 24.15 -2.22 -11.95
N ARG A 38 24.47 -3.49 -12.20
CA ARG A 38 23.49 -4.53 -12.54
C ARG A 38 22.52 -4.80 -11.39
N ARG A 39 23.02 -4.91 -10.14
CA ARG A 39 22.15 -5.05 -8.96
C ARG A 39 21.23 -3.85 -8.78
N TYR A 40 21.75 -2.63 -8.96
CA TYR A 40 20.94 -1.42 -8.90
C TYR A 40 19.84 -1.41 -9.97
N LEU A 41 20.16 -1.77 -11.22
CA LEU A 41 19.18 -1.86 -12.31
C LEU A 41 18.11 -2.92 -12.05
N LEU A 42 18.48 -4.10 -11.57
CA LEU A 42 17.54 -5.16 -11.21
C LEU A 42 16.61 -4.72 -10.06
N HIS A 43 17.14 -4.02 -9.05
CA HIS A 43 16.32 -3.49 -7.97
C HIS A 43 15.36 -2.41 -8.48
N LYS A 44 15.84 -1.49 -9.33
CA LYS A 44 15.02 -0.46 -9.99
C LYS A 44 13.92 -1.06 -10.88
N GLU A 45 14.22 -2.13 -11.59
CA GLU A 45 13.25 -2.86 -12.42
C GLU A 45 12.20 -3.58 -11.56
N SER A 46 12.61 -4.20 -10.46
CA SER A 46 11.69 -4.79 -9.48
C SER A 46 10.80 -3.74 -8.79
N GLN A 47 11.32 -2.53 -8.54
CA GLN A 47 10.50 -1.43 -8.02
C GLN A 47 9.47 -0.96 -9.06
N LYS A 48 9.86 -0.92 -10.35
CA LYS A 48 8.98 -0.55 -11.46
C LYS A 48 7.80 -1.52 -11.63
N SER A 49 7.98 -2.81 -11.34
CA SER A 49 6.91 -3.80 -11.41
C SER A 49 6.05 -3.86 -10.14
N ALA A 50 6.61 -3.56 -8.96
CA ALA A 50 5.88 -3.58 -7.70
C ALA A 50 5.01 -2.33 -7.47
N LEU A 51 5.46 -1.15 -7.92
CA LEU A 51 4.76 0.11 -7.69
C LEU A 51 3.30 0.12 -8.21
N PRO A 52 3.00 -0.35 -9.44
CA PRO A 52 1.62 -0.40 -9.93
C PRO A 52 0.70 -1.27 -9.07
N ILE A 53 1.20 -2.40 -8.58
CA ILE A 53 0.43 -3.32 -7.73
C ILE A 53 0.13 -2.67 -6.39
N ARG A 54 1.10 -1.96 -5.80
CA ARG A 54 0.89 -1.20 -4.56
C ARG A 54 -0.15 -0.11 -4.76
N LEU A 55 -0.04 0.70 -5.82
CA LEU A 55 -1.00 1.75 -6.13
C LEU A 55 -2.41 1.19 -6.34
N GLN A 56 -2.54 0.06 -7.04
CA GLN A 56 -3.82 -0.61 -7.21
C GLN A 56 -4.42 -1.05 -5.86
N ALA A 57 -3.61 -1.57 -4.94
CA ALA A 57 -4.07 -1.93 -3.60
C ALA A 57 -4.60 -0.72 -2.82
N TYR A 58 -3.92 0.42 -2.93
CA TYR A 58 -4.35 1.69 -2.36
C TYR A 58 -5.66 2.21 -2.96
N GLU A 59 -5.82 2.14 -4.29
CA GLU A 59 -7.07 2.52 -4.97
C GLU A 59 -8.24 1.68 -4.47
N ARG A 60 -8.05 0.36 -4.32
CA ARG A 60 -9.09 -0.54 -3.79
C ARG A 60 -9.50 -0.17 -2.37
N LEU A 61 -8.56 0.24 -1.52
CA LEU A 61 -8.88 0.67 -0.16
C LEU A 61 -9.47 2.07 -0.07
N ALA A 62 -9.07 2.99 -0.96
CA ALA A 62 -9.76 4.25 -1.12
C ALA A 62 -11.23 4.02 -1.51
N LEU A 63 -11.50 3.13 -2.48
CA LEU A 63 -12.85 2.72 -2.86
C LEU A 63 -13.62 2.07 -1.71
N PHE A 64 -12.97 1.21 -0.93
CA PHE A 64 -13.58 0.64 0.29
C PHE A 64 -14.04 1.74 1.25
N LEU A 65 -13.17 2.69 1.59
CA LEU A 65 -13.48 3.79 2.51
C LEU A 65 -14.64 4.67 2.00
N GLU A 66 -14.66 4.98 0.71
CA GLU A 66 -15.76 5.69 0.05
C GLU A 66 -17.07 4.90 0.10
N ARG A 67 -17.02 3.58 -0.15
CA ARG A 67 -18.21 2.71 -0.15
C ARG A 67 -18.83 2.50 1.22
N ILE A 68 -18.02 2.42 2.28
CA ILE A 68 -18.51 2.26 3.65
C ILE A 68 -18.93 3.59 4.28
N SER A 69 -18.57 4.73 3.68
CA SER A 69 -19.02 6.03 4.18
C SER A 69 -20.54 6.04 4.27
N ILE A 70 -21.07 6.51 5.40
CA ILE A 70 -22.49 6.40 5.72
C ILE A 70 -23.41 6.94 4.61
N PRO A 71 -23.18 8.16 4.07
CA PRO A 71 -24.01 8.69 3.00
C PRO A 71 -24.07 7.76 1.77
N ASN A 72 -22.92 7.23 1.34
CA ASN A 72 -22.86 6.34 0.18
C ASN A 72 -23.43 4.95 0.49
N LEU A 73 -23.27 4.46 1.71
CA LEU A 73 -23.73 3.15 2.15
C LEU A 73 -25.26 3.08 2.17
N VAL A 74 -25.94 4.04 2.82
CA VAL A 74 -27.40 4.00 3.00
C VAL A 74 -28.19 4.27 1.72
N VAL A 75 -27.58 4.97 0.76
CA VAL A 75 -28.12 5.16 -0.60
C VAL A 75 -28.01 3.88 -1.41
N ARG A 76 -26.86 3.19 -1.35
CA ARG A 76 -26.62 1.95 -2.11
C ARG A 76 -27.39 0.76 -1.54
N VAL A 77 -27.56 0.71 -0.23
CA VAL A 77 -28.20 -0.40 0.49
C VAL A 77 -29.57 0.06 0.97
N ALA A 78 -30.60 -0.30 0.20
CA ALA A 78 -31.98 -0.04 0.56
C ALA A 78 -32.50 -1.05 1.62
N PRO A 79 -33.38 -0.62 2.55
CA PRO A 79 -34.02 -1.53 3.47
C PRO A 79 -34.91 -2.52 2.70
N LEU A 80 -34.87 -3.78 3.13
CA LEU A 80 -35.68 -4.86 2.54
C LEU A 80 -37.03 -5.03 3.25
N SER A 81 -37.19 -4.43 4.43
CA SER A 81 -38.39 -4.46 5.24
C SER A 81 -38.45 -3.21 6.14
N ALA A 82 -39.57 -3.03 6.84
CA ALA A 82 -39.73 -1.96 7.83
C ALA A 82 -38.95 -2.23 9.14
N ASP A 83 -38.41 -3.44 9.32
CA ASP A 83 -37.68 -3.83 10.51
C ASP A 83 -36.34 -3.10 10.60
N LYS A 84 -36.26 -2.22 11.60
CA LYS A 84 -35.09 -1.42 11.93
C LYS A 84 -33.85 -2.29 12.20
N ALA A 85 -33.99 -3.33 13.01
CA ALA A 85 -32.88 -4.18 13.41
C ALA A 85 -32.37 -5.01 12.22
N ALA A 86 -33.27 -5.44 11.33
CA ALA A 86 -32.88 -6.10 10.10
C ALA A 86 -32.08 -5.17 9.18
N TYR A 87 -32.47 -3.88 9.06
CA TYR A 87 -31.75 -2.91 8.24
C TYR A 87 -30.36 -2.59 8.83
N GLU A 88 -30.26 -2.39 10.14
CA GLU A 88 -28.97 -2.17 10.83
C GLU A 88 -27.99 -3.33 10.53
N ASN A 89 -28.43 -4.57 10.73
CA ASN A 89 -27.62 -5.76 10.46
C ASN A 89 -27.25 -5.88 8.97
N LEU A 90 -28.14 -5.49 8.06
CA LEU A 90 -27.87 -5.47 6.62
C LEU A 90 -26.74 -4.49 6.26
N LEU A 91 -26.74 -3.29 6.86
CA LEU A 91 -25.67 -2.29 6.66
C LEU A 91 -24.32 -2.80 7.19
N ILE A 92 -24.30 -3.33 8.41
CA ILE A 92 -23.09 -3.87 9.03
C ILE A 92 -22.53 -5.02 8.18
N LYS A 93 -23.38 -5.95 7.73
CA LYS A 93 -22.97 -7.07 6.88
C LYS A 93 -22.38 -6.60 5.55
N ASN A 94 -22.91 -5.54 4.94
CA ASN A 94 -22.34 -4.96 3.73
C ASN A 94 -20.93 -4.39 3.96
N ILE A 95 -20.70 -3.72 5.10
CA ILE A 95 -19.37 -3.22 5.47
C ILE A 95 -18.39 -4.37 5.66
N GLU A 96 -18.79 -5.43 6.39
CA GLU A 96 -17.96 -6.62 6.63
C GLU A 96 -17.58 -7.30 5.32
N ASN A 97 -18.54 -7.55 4.43
CA ASN A 97 -18.29 -8.18 3.13
C ASN A 97 -17.31 -7.35 2.28
N GLU A 98 -17.50 -6.03 2.17
CA GLU A 98 -16.60 -5.17 1.40
C GLU A 98 -15.18 -5.14 2.02
N PHE A 99 -15.07 -5.21 3.34
CA PHE A 99 -13.78 -5.34 4.01
C PHE A 99 -13.09 -6.66 3.67
N ASP A 100 -13.80 -7.78 3.75
CA ASP A 100 -13.26 -9.11 3.44
C ASP A 100 -12.80 -9.20 1.98
N HIS A 101 -13.54 -8.59 1.05
CA HIS A 101 -13.14 -8.48 -0.36
C HIS A 101 -11.83 -7.70 -0.59
N ASN A 102 -11.44 -6.84 0.35
CA ASN A 102 -10.23 -6.02 0.28
C ASN A 102 -9.16 -6.42 1.31
N LEU A 103 -9.39 -7.46 2.11
CA LEU A 103 -8.50 -7.88 3.20
C LEU A 103 -7.08 -8.24 2.72
N SER A 104 -6.97 -8.83 1.52
CA SER A 104 -5.67 -9.19 0.94
C SER A 104 -4.79 -7.98 0.62
N GLN A 105 -5.38 -6.80 0.47
CA GLN A 105 -4.63 -5.59 0.10
C GLN A 105 -3.71 -5.11 1.23
N GLN A 106 -3.94 -5.53 2.48
CA GLN A 106 -3.16 -5.13 3.67
C GLN A 106 -1.65 -5.36 3.52
N ILE A 107 -1.23 -6.32 2.70
CA ILE A 107 0.20 -6.65 2.50
C ILE A 107 0.98 -5.57 1.73
N TYR A 108 0.29 -4.57 1.15
CA TYR A 108 0.89 -3.55 0.29
C TYR A 108 1.06 -2.17 0.96
N MET A 109 0.59 -2.01 2.21
CA MET A 109 0.69 -0.78 3.00
C MET A 109 1.37 -1.01 4.34
N SER A 110 1.67 0.06 5.07
CA SER A 110 2.14 -0.03 6.45
C SER A 110 1.06 -0.55 7.40
N ASP A 111 1.50 -1.15 8.49
CA ASP A 111 0.63 -1.53 9.60
C ASP A 111 -0.13 -0.33 10.19
N GLU A 112 0.49 0.86 10.18
CA GLU A 112 -0.14 2.09 10.65
C GLU A 112 -1.35 2.45 9.79
N CYS A 113 -1.18 2.50 8.46
CA CYS A 113 -2.28 2.75 7.53
C CYS A 113 -3.39 1.70 7.66
N TRP A 114 -3.01 0.43 7.76
CA TRP A 114 -3.96 -0.64 7.91
C TRP A 114 -4.76 -0.54 9.22
N ASN A 115 -4.12 -0.15 10.32
CA ASN A 115 -4.78 0.08 11.59
C ASN A 115 -5.78 1.26 11.52
N VAL A 116 -5.42 2.34 10.82
CA VAL A 116 -6.34 3.47 10.58
C VAL A 116 -7.58 3.02 9.78
N ILE A 117 -7.41 2.19 8.76
CA ILE A 117 -8.53 1.63 7.97
C ILE A 117 -9.44 0.76 8.83
N LYS A 118 -8.88 -0.14 9.66
CA LYS A 118 -9.66 -0.96 10.60
C LYS A 118 -10.42 -0.11 11.63
N ALA A 119 -9.79 0.96 12.10
CA ALA A 119 -10.41 1.91 13.02
C ALA A 119 -11.59 2.63 12.36
N ALA A 120 -11.44 3.09 11.12
CA ALA A 120 -12.52 3.72 10.36
C ALA A 120 -13.70 2.77 10.12
N LYS A 121 -13.43 1.50 9.74
CA LYS A 121 -14.46 0.45 9.67
C LYS A 121 -15.23 0.31 10.99
N SER A 122 -14.50 0.14 12.08
CA SER A 122 -15.06 -0.08 13.41
C SER A 122 -15.90 1.12 13.88
N ALA A 123 -15.39 2.34 13.67
CA ALA A 123 -16.10 3.57 14.00
C ALA A 123 -17.37 3.76 13.17
N THR A 124 -17.35 3.37 11.89
CA THR A 124 -18.53 3.40 11.02
C THR A 124 -19.61 2.44 11.50
N ILE A 125 -19.23 1.20 11.85
CA ILE A 125 -20.15 0.22 12.44
C ILE A 125 -20.72 0.72 13.76
N GLN A 126 -19.90 1.34 14.61
CA GLN A 126 -20.36 1.90 15.88
C GLN A 126 -21.34 3.07 15.68
N ALA A 127 -21.13 3.92 14.67
CA ALA A 127 -22.09 4.98 14.35
C ALA A 127 -23.45 4.41 13.92
N ILE A 128 -23.45 3.36 13.10
CA ILE A 128 -24.69 2.65 12.69
C ILE A 128 -25.39 2.04 13.92
N ARG A 129 -24.66 1.38 14.81
CA ARG A 129 -25.22 0.79 16.04
C ARG A 129 -25.81 1.85 16.98
N ARG A 130 -25.14 3.01 17.12
CA ARG A 130 -25.64 4.11 17.96
C ARG A 130 -26.97 4.66 17.43
N ALA A 131 -27.06 4.92 16.14
CA ALA A 131 -28.33 5.29 15.51
C ALA A 131 -29.38 4.17 15.63
N GLY A 132 -28.96 2.90 15.60
CA GLY A 132 -29.79 1.73 15.89
C GLY A 132 -30.46 1.77 17.27
N MET A 133 -29.87 2.45 18.26
CA MET A 133 -30.43 2.59 19.61
C MET A 133 -31.48 3.71 19.74
N SER A 134 -31.68 4.56 18.73
CA SER A 134 -32.73 5.58 18.78
C SER A 134 -34.14 4.95 18.77
N GLU A 135 -35.16 5.67 19.23
CA GLU A 135 -36.55 5.17 19.26
C GLU A 135 -37.23 5.16 17.87
N SER A 136 -36.49 5.08 16.76
CA SER A 136 -37.12 5.06 15.44
C SER A 136 -37.96 3.79 15.23
N ASP A 137 -39.20 3.98 14.77
CA ASP A 137 -40.16 2.89 14.55
C ASP A 137 -39.98 2.16 13.21
N SER A 138 -39.13 2.67 12.31
CA SER A 138 -38.97 2.13 10.95
C SER A 138 -37.55 2.22 10.41
N SER A 139 -37.25 1.39 9.43
CA SER A 139 -35.98 1.38 8.70
C SER A 139 -35.69 2.69 7.95
N ASP A 140 -36.71 3.35 7.41
CA ASP A 140 -36.55 4.66 6.76
C ASP A 140 -36.24 5.78 7.77
N LYS A 141 -36.86 5.78 8.95
CA LYS A 141 -36.50 6.73 10.02
C LYS A 141 -35.07 6.47 10.51
N LEU A 142 -34.66 5.21 10.68
CA LEU A 142 -33.27 4.88 11.04
C LEU A 142 -32.27 5.41 9.99
N ARG A 143 -32.59 5.30 8.70
CA ARG A 143 -31.74 5.86 7.64
C ARG A 143 -31.55 7.37 7.82
N GLU A 144 -32.62 8.11 8.10
CA GLU A 144 -32.58 9.55 8.34
C GLU A 144 -31.76 9.88 9.61
N ASP A 145 -32.00 9.16 10.70
CA ASP A 145 -31.25 9.30 11.95
C ASP A 145 -29.74 9.09 11.75
N ILE A 146 -29.36 8.04 11.00
CA ILE A 146 -27.95 7.73 10.67
C ILE A 146 -27.30 8.89 9.90
N LEU A 147 -28.01 9.47 8.92
CA LEU A 147 -27.49 10.59 8.13
C LEU A 147 -27.31 11.83 9.00
N ASN A 148 -28.31 12.16 9.84
CA ASN A 148 -28.26 13.32 10.71
C ASN A 148 -27.16 13.22 11.76
N GLU A 149 -26.94 12.04 12.38
CA GLU A 149 -25.87 11.85 13.38
C GLU A 149 -24.47 12.02 12.76
N THR A 150 -24.34 11.83 11.45
CA THR A 150 -23.05 11.83 10.75
C THR A 150 -22.77 13.04 9.88
N MET A 151 -23.73 13.97 9.76
CA MET A 151 -23.54 15.23 9.04
C MET A 151 -22.54 16.18 9.73
N ASP A 152 -22.57 16.30 11.05
CA ASP A 152 -21.81 17.32 11.79
C ASP A 152 -20.40 16.86 12.21
N LYS A 153 -20.05 15.59 11.98
CA LYS A 153 -18.77 15.01 12.36
C LYS A 153 -17.97 14.65 11.11
N GLN A 154 -16.67 14.91 11.14
CA GLN A 154 -15.78 14.40 10.10
C GLN A 154 -15.88 12.87 10.04
N SER A 155 -16.27 12.36 8.86
CA SER A 155 -16.48 10.93 8.66
C SER A 155 -15.21 10.13 8.96
N PRO A 156 -15.30 9.01 9.72
CA PRO A 156 -14.16 8.12 9.93
C PRO A 156 -13.50 7.68 8.62
N SER A 157 -14.30 7.44 7.57
CA SER A 157 -13.81 7.13 6.23
C SER A 157 -12.97 8.26 5.62
N ALA A 158 -13.39 9.52 5.80
CA ALA A 158 -12.67 10.67 5.27
C ALA A 158 -11.30 10.86 5.95
N THR A 159 -11.25 10.66 7.27
CA THR A 159 -9.99 10.69 8.03
C THR A 159 -9.03 9.59 7.58
N ALA A 160 -9.53 8.36 7.43
CA ALA A 160 -8.71 7.27 6.92
C ALA A 160 -8.26 7.50 5.47
N LEU A 161 -9.10 8.07 4.62
CA LEU A 161 -8.75 8.39 3.24
C LEU A 161 -7.65 9.44 3.17
N ALA A 162 -7.67 10.43 4.06
CA ALA A 162 -6.58 11.40 4.16
C ALA A 162 -5.26 10.74 4.56
N PHE A 163 -5.29 9.76 5.48
CA PHE A 163 -4.11 8.99 5.85
C PHE A 163 -3.58 8.15 4.68
N VAL A 164 -4.46 7.45 3.96
CA VAL A 164 -4.11 6.70 2.74
C VAL A 164 -3.43 7.62 1.72
N LYS A 165 -3.99 8.80 1.46
CA LYS A 165 -3.38 9.79 0.55
C LYS A 165 -2.00 10.24 1.00
N LYS A 166 -1.81 10.44 2.30
CA LYS A 166 -0.51 10.80 2.88
C LYS A 166 0.52 9.70 2.63
N GLU A 167 0.18 8.45 2.94
CA GLU A 167 1.12 7.34 2.77
C GLU A 167 1.49 7.13 1.30
N ILE A 168 0.53 7.25 0.38
CA ILE A 168 0.82 7.20 -1.06
C ILE A 168 1.79 8.33 -1.45
N SER A 169 1.62 9.54 -0.89
CA SER A 169 2.52 10.66 -1.16
C SER A 169 3.94 10.44 -0.64
N ASP A 170 4.13 9.59 0.37
CA ASP A 170 5.45 9.24 0.89
C ASP A 170 6.14 8.13 0.06
N LEU A 171 5.44 7.55 -0.92
CA LEU A 171 6.00 6.54 -1.84
C LEU A 171 6.75 7.14 -3.03
N TRP A 172 6.66 8.45 -3.27
CA TRP A 172 7.30 9.14 -4.41
C TRP A 172 8.13 10.35 -4.02
#